data_AF-A0A847DAD7-F1
#
_entry.id   AF-A0A847DAD7-F1
#
_cell.length_a   1.000
_cell.length_b   1.000
_cell.length_c   1.000
_cell.angle_alpha   90.00
_cell.angle_beta   90.00
_cell.angle_gamma   90.00
#
_symmetry.space_group_name_H-M   'P 1'
#
loop_
_entity.id
_entity.type
_entity.pdbx_description
1 polymer ?
#
loop_
_entity_poly.entity_id
_entity_poly.type
_entity_poly.pdbx_seq_one_letter_code
_entity_poly.pdbx_strand_id
1 'polypeptide(L)'
;MLSSFLLTWHPQILVRSHQIDITRNSGGISSDDHALLRVSPIAENELMNLTMGDETALTGDCIRTILDRVKNTLTTEKDKIIFEEKSKYQTLCTDRDCIKDQNEKIGSNLYWVSGRLAKIITLFTGVIGFSILILSIVVTTFLSSPFLFNSVFLSFIIVTLFCIAIIFGLMNWYKGITLKEILNKLEIKIHENIFHYLENILIKGKE
;
A
#
# COMPACT_ATOMS: atom_id res chain seq x y z
N MET A 1 40.77 -9.30 22.14
CA MET A 1 41.40 -9.65 20.85
C MET A 1 41.26 -8.55 19.77
N LEU A 2 40.94 -7.30 20.12
CA LEU A 2 40.82 -6.17 19.17
C LEU A 2 41.92 -5.10 19.34
N SER A 3 42.86 -5.26 20.27
CA SER A 3 43.92 -4.27 20.54
C SER A 3 45.21 -4.47 19.74
N SER A 4 45.37 -5.61 19.06
CA SER A 4 46.58 -5.89 18.25
C SER A 4 46.43 -5.54 16.77
N PHE A 5 45.25 -5.11 16.31
CA PHE A 5 45.03 -4.76 14.89
C PHE A 5 45.29 -3.27 14.59
N LEU A 6 45.53 -2.45 15.63
CA LEU A 6 45.77 -1.01 15.51
C LEU A 6 47.25 -0.62 15.64
N LEU A 7 48.19 -1.57 15.59
CA LEU A 7 49.63 -1.28 15.68
C LEU A 7 50.42 -1.58 14.41
N THR A 8 49.77 -2.07 13.36
CA THR A 8 50.34 -2.10 12.00
C THR A 8 49.86 -0.89 11.21
N TRP A 9 49.88 0.31 11.81
CA TRP A 9 49.79 1.54 11.03
C TRP A 9 51.09 1.68 10.26
N HIS A 10 51.00 1.34 8.98
CA HIS A 10 52.08 1.31 8.02
C HIS A 10 52.85 2.64 8.07
N PRO A 11 54.20 2.64 8.18
CA PRO A 11 55.03 3.85 8.13
C PRO A 11 54.83 4.68 6.84
N GLN A 12 54.19 4.11 5.82
CA GLN A 12 53.81 4.80 4.59
C GLN A 12 52.70 5.84 4.76
N ILE A 13 51.83 5.74 5.77
CA ILE A 13 50.74 6.71 5.99
C ILE A 13 51.29 8.06 6.49
N LEU A 14 52.37 8.03 7.27
CA LEU A 14 53.03 9.21 7.83
C LEU A 14 53.85 10.00 6.80
N VAL A 15 54.55 9.29 5.89
CA VAL A 15 55.28 9.93 4.78
C VAL A 15 54.31 10.55 3.78
N ARG A 16 53.15 9.89 3.56
CA ARG A 16 52.08 10.34 2.67
C ARG A 16 51.43 11.66 3.10
N SER A 17 51.15 11.88 4.40
CA SER A 17 50.57 13.16 4.85
C SER A 17 51.54 14.33 4.63
N HIS A 18 52.85 14.09 4.77
CA HIS A 18 53.86 15.14 4.69
C HIS A 18 54.02 15.70 3.25
N GLN A 19 53.97 14.87 2.22
CA GLN A 19 54.06 15.33 0.81
C GLN A 19 52.83 16.09 0.33
N ILE A 20 51.64 15.65 0.75
CA ILE A 20 50.40 16.34 0.40
C ILE A 20 50.36 17.73 1.08
N ASP A 21 50.87 17.83 2.32
CA ASP A 21 51.03 19.11 3.04
C ASP A 21 52.08 20.04 2.39
N ILE A 22 53.19 19.50 1.84
CA ILE A 22 54.18 20.29 1.08
C ILE A 22 53.56 20.89 -0.20
N THR A 23 52.64 20.14 -0.83
CA THR A 23 51.96 20.59 -2.05
C THR A 23 50.91 21.67 -1.77
N ARG A 24 50.32 21.67 -0.56
CA ARG A 24 49.43 22.75 -0.08
C ARG A 24 50.19 24.07 0.10
N ASN A 25 51.40 24.01 0.64
CA ASN A 25 52.25 25.20 0.86
C ASN A 25 52.77 25.84 -0.43
N SER A 26 52.73 25.12 -1.56
CA SER A 26 53.12 25.63 -2.89
C SER A 26 51.97 26.33 -3.65
N GLY A 27 50.79 26.50 -3.02
CA GLY A 27 49.73 27.40 -3.49
C GLY A 27 48.91 26.92 -4.69
N GLY A 28 49.09 25.68 -5.14
CA GLY A 28 48.47 25.16 -6.35
C GLY A 28 47.14 24.40 -6.18
N ILE A 29 46.69 24.11 -4.95
CA ILE A 29 45.58 23.17 -4.68
C ILE A 29 44.60 23.75 -3.63
N SER A 30 43.29 23.65 -3.91
CA SER A 30 42.22 24.07 -2.99
C SER A 30 42.14 23.16 -1.75
N SER A 31 41.64 23.68 -0.62
CA SER A 31 41.48 22.90 0.62
C SER A 31 40.57 21.68 0.44
N ASP A 32 39.58 21.77 -0.45
CA ASP A 32 38.62 20.69 -0.72
C ASP A 32 39.26 19.57 -1.56
N ASP A 33 40.07 19.96 -2.56
CA ASP A 33 40.83 19.04 -3.41
C ASP A 33 41.86 18.24 -2.60
N HIS A 34 42.49 18.91 -1.62
CA HIS A 34 43.39 18.29 -0.67
C HIS A 34 42.68 17.26 0.24
N ALA A 35 41.48 17.59 0.72
CA ALA A 35 40.67 16.66 1.51
C ALA A 35 40.24 15.44 0.67
N LEU A 36 39.90 15.65 -0.60
CA LEU A 36 39.52 14.61 -1.55
C LEU A 36 40.66 13.60 -1.77
N LEU A 37 41.90 14.08 -1.97
CA LEU A 37 43.09 13.24 -2.17
C LEU A 37 43.43 12.40 -0.94
N ARG A 38 43.17 12.92 0.27
CA ARG A 38 43.45 12.22 1.53
C ARG A 38 42.48 11.06 1.80
N VAL A 39 41.23 11.18 1.33
CA VAL A 39 40.14 10.25 1.66
C VAL A 39 39.87 9.27 0.52
N SER A 40 40.17 9.64 -0.73
CA SER A 40 39.86 8.81 -1.90
C SER A 40 40.88 7.68 -2.10
N PRO A 41 40.47 6.40 -2.00
CA PRO A 41 41.35 5.26 -2.29
C PRO A 41 41.75 5.19 -3.78
N ILE A 42 40.97 5.83 -4.65
CA ILE A 42 41.27 5.92 -6.10
C ILE A 42 42.47 6.84 -6.33
N ALA A 43 42.54 7.96 -5.60
CA ALA A 43 43.68 8.86 -5.65
C ALA A 43 44.97 8.18 -5.16
N GLU A 44 44.86 7.35 -4.13
CA GLU A 44 45.97 6.56 -3.60
C GLU A 44 46.53 5.57 -4.64
N ASN A 45 45.66 4.81 -5.32
CA ASN A 45 46.09 3.87 -6.35
C ASN A 45 46.71 4.58 -7.57
N GLU A 46 46.17 5.72 -7.98
CA GLU A 46 46.74 6.52 -9.08
C GLU A 46 48.09 7.14 -8.71
N LEU A 47 48.23 7.67 -7.48
CA LEU A 47 49.51 8.18 -6.97
C LEU A 47 50.57 7.08 -6.92
N MET A 48 50.22 5.88 -6.46
CA MET A 48 51.14 4.74 -6.39
C MET A 48 51.54 4.23 -7.79
N ASN A 49 50.61 4.21 -8.74
CA ASN A 49 50.89 3.84 -10.13
C ASN A 49 51.84 4.83 -10.83
N LEU A 50 51.69 6.13 -10.55
CA LEU A 50 52.47 7.17 -11.21
C LEU A 50 53.86 7.39 -10.60
N THR A 51 54.01 7.16 -9.29
CA THR A 51 55.33 7.26 -8.65
C THR A 51 56.14 5.98 -8.72
N MET A 52 55.52 4.82 -8.97
CA MET A 52 56.17 3.50 -8.82
C MET A 52 56.91 3.33 -7.47
N GLY A 53 56.54 4.11 -6.45
CA GLY A 53 57.21 4.16 -5.16
C GLY A 53 58.36 5.17 -5.04
N ASP A 54 58.70 5.94 -6.08
CA ASP A 54 59.69 7.01 -6.04
C ASP A 54 59.04 8.38 -5.77
N GLU A 55 59.30 8.89 -4.58
CA GLU A 55 58.76 10.13 -4.04
C GLU A 55 59.29 11.38 -4.75
N THR A 56 60.42 11.28 -5.45
CA THR A 56 61.06 12.43 -6.13
C THR A 56 60.47 12.73 -7.51
N ALA A 57 59.70 11.80 -8.08
CA ALA A 57 59.06 11.94 -9.39
C ALA A 57 57.76 12.75 -9.36
N LEU A 58 57.27 13.15 -8.16
CA LEU A 58 55.99 13.83 -7.98
C LEU A 58 56.11 15.33 -8.32
N THR A 59 55.91 15.67 -9.59
CA THR A 59 55.87 17.08 -10.04
C THR A 59 54.46 17.66 -9.86
N GLY A 60 54.34 18.97 -9.60
CA GLY A 60 53.04 19.64 -9.39
C GLY A 60 52.02 19.45 -10.52
N ASP A 61 52.48 19.34 -11.77
CA ASP A 61 51.62 19.07 -12.94
C ASP A 61 51.04 17.65 -12.95
N CYS A 62 51.77 16.66 -12.43
CA CYS A 62 51.26 15.30 -12.25
C CYS A 62 50.11 15.28 -11.24
N ILE A 63 50.22 16.06 -10.15
CA ILE A 63 49.18 16.11 -9.10
C ILE A 63 47.89 16.70 -9.64
N ARG A 64 47.95 17.75 -10.47
CA ARG A 64 46.76 18.32 -11.13
C ARG A 64 46.11 17.32 -12.10
N THR A 65 46.93 16.60 -12.86
CA THR A 65 46.44 15.57 -13.79
C THR A 65 45.75 14.41 -13.05
N ILE A 66 46.28 13.99 -11.90
CA ILE A 66 45.66 12.98 -11.04
C ILE A 66 44.34 13.51 -10.47
N LEU A 67 44.33 14.75 -9.97
CA LEU A 67 43.15 15.37 -9.41
C LEU A 67 42.02 15.43 -10.44
N ASP A 68 42.32 15.87 -11.67
CA ASP A 68 41.35 15.95 -12.75
C ASP A 68 40.81 14.56 -13.13
N ARG A 69 41.66 13.52 -13.16
CA ARG A 69 41.21 12.14 -13.39
C ARG A 69 40.31 11.64 -12.26
N VAL A 70 40.72 11.80 -11.00
CA VAL A 70 39.94 11.37 -9.83
C VAL A 70 38.60 12.10 -9.81
N LYS A 71 38.59 13.39 -10.10
CA LYS A 71 37.36 14.19 -10.18
C LYS A 71 36.46 13.70 -11.30
N ASN A 72 37.00 13.42 -12.49
CA ASN A 72 36.23 12.90 -13.61
C ASN A 72 35.66 11.49 -13.33
N THR A 73 36.45 10.62 -12.71
CA THR A 73 36.00 9.28 -12.27
C THR A 73 34.90 9.40 -11.22
N LEU A 74 35.05 10.27 -10.22
CA LEU A 74 34.02 10.50 -9.20
C LEU A 74 32.74 11.09 -9.81
N THR A 75 32.83 12.01 -10.77
CA THR A 75 31.64 12.54 -11.46
C THR A 75 30.93 11.48 -12.29
N THR A 76 31.68 10.64 -13.02
CA THR A 76 31.09 9.58 -13.83
C THR A 76 30.46 8.47 -12.98
N GLU A 77 31.08 8.09 -11.86
CA GLU A 77 30.50 7.16 -10.90
C GLU A 77 29.23 7.74 -10.26
N LYS A 78 29.25 9.00 -9.85
CA LYS A 78 28.08 9.69 -9.33
C LYS A 78 26.95 9.72 -10.34
N ASP A 79 27.23 10.08 -11.59
CA ASP A 79 26.22 10.13 -12.65
C ASP A 79 25.64 8.73 -12.93
N LYS A 80 26.47 7.69 -12.89
CA LYS A 80 26.02 6.30 -13.00
C LYS A 80 25.10 5.90 -11.85
N ILE A 81 25.46 6.23 -10.61
CA ILE A 81 24.63 5.95 -9.43
C ILE A 81 23.29 6.69 -9.53
N ILE A 82 23.30 7.98 -9.90
CA ILE A 82 22.08 8.78 -10.08
C ILE A 82 21.21 8.17 -11.19
N PHE A 83 21.81 7.71 -12.29
CA PHE A 83 21.08 7.09 -13.38
C PHE A 83 20.44 5.75 -12.97
N GLU A 84 21.18 4.90 -12.26
CA GLU A 84 20.67 3.64 -11.71
C GLU A 84 19.56 3.86 -10.67
N GLU A 85 19.72 4.85 -9.80
CA GLU A 85 18.70 5.21 -8.83
C GLU A 85 17.44 5.74 -9.52
N LYS A 86 17.60 6.61 -10.53
CA LYS A 86 16.47 7.13 -11.32
C LYS A 86 15.72 6.03 -12.06
N SER A 87 16.42 5.05 -12.63
CA SER A 87 15.77 3.92 -13.32
C SER A 87 15.00 3.04 -12.33
N LYS A 88 15.57 2.75 -11.15
CA LYS A 88 14.86 2.06 -10.06
C LYS A 88 13.64 2.82 -9.58
N TYR A 89 13.72 4.14 -9.41
CA TYR A 89 12.56 4.95 -9.05
C TYR A 89 11.48 4.91 -10.12
N GLN A 90 11.86 4.94 -11.39
CA GLN A 90 10.92 4.88 -12.49
C GLN A 90 10.16 3.54 -12.50
N THR A 91 10.86 2.41 -12.32
CA THR A 91 10.20 1.09 -12.23
C THR A 91 9.28 0.99 -11.02
N LEU A 92 9.71 1.51 -9.86
CA LEU A 92 8.89 1.52 -8.66
C LEU A 92 7.63 2.40 -8.81
N CYS A 93 7.74 3.53 -9.52
CA CYS A 93 6.58 4.37 -9.82
C CYS A 93 5.61 3.67 -10.77
N THR A 94 6.11 3.04 -11.84
CA THR A 94 5.25 2.29 -12.76
C THR A 94 4.54 1.12 -12.09
N ASP A 95 5.23 0.41 -11.19
CA ASP A 95 4.64 -0.70 -10.44
C ASP A 95 3.56 -0.20 -9.48
N ARG A 96 3.82 0.90 -8.77
CA ARG A 96 2.84 1.54 -7.89
C ARG A 96 1.60 1.98 -8.66
N ASP A 97 1.79 2.60 -9.81
CA ASP A 97 0.68 3.09 -10.65
C ASP A 97 -0.12 1.92 -11.24
N CYS A 98 0.55 0.84 -11.66
CA CYS A 98 -0.10 -0.40 -12.10
C CYS A 98 -0.96 -1.02 -11.00
N ILE A 99 -0.42 -1.13 -9.77
CA ILE A 99 -1.17 -1.67 -8.62
C ILE A 99 -2.36 -0.77 -8.29
N LYS A 100 -2.19 0.56 -8.36
CA LYS A 100 -3.27 1.51 -8.09
C LYS A 100 -4.40 1.38 -9.11
N ASP A 101 -4.07 1.29 -10.40
CA ASP A 101 -5.06 1.11 -11.48
C ASP A 101 -5.79 -0.23 -11.35
N GLN A 102 -5.08 -1.31 -10.98
CA GLN A 102 -5.72 -2.60 -10.68
C GLN A 102 -6.69 -2.51 -9.49
N ASN A 103 -6.28 -1.87 -8.40
CA ASN A 103 -7.13 -1.68 -7.23
C ASN A 103 -8.36 -0.83 -7.54
N GLU A 104 -8.22 0.21 -8.36
CA GLU A 104 -9.35 1.05 -8.79
C GLU A 104 -10.33 0.27 -9.65
N LYS A 105 -9.83 -0.53 -10.60
CA LYS A 105 -10.66 -1.44 -11.42
C LYS A 105 -11.40 -2.46 -10.55
N ILE A 106 -10.71 -3.09 -9.61
CA ILE A 106 -11.32 -4.04 -8.66
C ILE A 106 -12.40 -3.34 -7.83
N GLY A 107 -12.11 -2.16 -7.27
CA GLY A 107 -13.05 -1.36 -6.49
C GLY A 107 -14.32 -1.00 -7.27
N SER A 108 -14.17 -0.56 -8.52
CA SER A 108 -15.31 -0.23 -9.38
C SER A 108 -16.18 -1.45 -9.70
N ASN A 109 -15.56 -2.61 -9.94
CA ASN A 109 -16.29 -3.85 -10.22
C ASN A 109 -17.05 -4.33 -8.98
N LEU A 110 -16.45 -4.24 -7.79
CA LEU A 110 -17.12 -4.55 -6.54
C LEU A 110 -18.35 -3.67 -6.32
N TYR A 111 -18.24 -2.36 -6.57
CA TYR A 111 -19.36 -1.43 -6.44
C TYR A 111 -20.53 -1.77 -7.38
N TRP A 112 -20.24 -2.16 -8.61
CA TRP A 112 -21.29 -2.57 -9.55
C TRP A 112 -21.95 -3.89 -9.16
N VAL A 113 -21.18 -4.84 -8.64
CA VAL A 113 -21.69 -6.14 -8.18
C VAL A 113 -22.54 -5.98 -6.92
N SER A 114 -22.08 -5.20 -5.94
CA SER A 114 -22.83 -4.93 -4.71
C SER A 114 -24.17 -4.25 -5.02
N GLY A 115 -24.19 -3.27 -5.91
CA GLY A 115 -25.42 -2.60 -6.34
C GLY A 115 -26.41 -3.52 -7.05
N ARG A 116 -25.92 -4.49 -7.86
CA ARG A 116 -26.80 -5.51 -8.47
C ARG A 116 -27.36 -6.48 -7.44
N LEU A 117 -26.53 -6.95 -6.50
CA LEU A 117 -26.96 -7.86 -5.44
C LEU A 117 -27.98 -7.20 -4.51
N ALA A 118 -27.77 -5.94 -4.14
CA ALA A 118 -28.71 -5.18 -3.34
C ALA A 118 -30.10 -5.12 -4.01
N LYS A 119 -30.16 -4.75 -5.30
CA LYS A 119 -31.41 -4.75 -6.07
C LYS A 119 -32.10 -6.12 -6.07
N ILE A 120 -31.35 -7.21 -6.24
CA ILE A 120 -31.91 -8.57 -6.21
C ILE A 120 -32.51 -8.87 -4.83
N ILE A 121 -31.78 -8.60 -3.74
CA ILE A 121 -32.25 -8.82 -2.36
C ILE A 121 -33.49 -7.98 -2.04
N THR A 122 -33.52 -6.72 -2.50
CA THR A 122 -34.69 -5.85 -2.32
C THR A 122 -35.93 -6.41 -3.00
N LEU A 123 -35.78 -6.94 -4.21
CA LEU A 123 -36.87 -7.55 -4.98
C LEU A 123 -37.36 -8.83 -4.30
N PHE A 124 -36.45 -9.71 -3.87
CA PHE A 124 -36.82 -10.93 -3.11
C PHE A 124 -37.60 -10.61 -1.84
N THR A 125 -37.16 -9.61 -1.08
CA THR A 125 -37.86 -9.19 0.15
C THR A 125 -39.28 -8.70 -0.17
N GLY A 126 -39.45 -7.96 -1.26
CA GLY A 126 -40.76 -7.53 -1.75
C GLY A 126 -41.66 -8.71 -2.15
N VAL A 127 -41.13 -9.68 -2.89
CA VAL A 127 -41.86 -10.88 -3.33
C VAL A 127 -42.29 -11.73 -2.14
N ILE A 128 -41.43 -11.92 -1.15
CA ILE A 128 -41.74 -12.65 0.09
C ILE A 128 -42.84 -11.93 0.88
N GLY A 129 -42.76 -10.61 1.00
CA GLY A 129 -43.83 -9.84 1.66
C GLY A 129 -45.17 -9.97 0.94
N PHE A 130 -45.16 -9.91 -0.39
CA PHE A 130 -46.37 -10.06 -1.20
C PHE A 130 -46.97 -11.47 -1.13
N SER A 131 -46.13 -12.51 -1.12
CA SER A 131 -46.61 -13.90 -1.01
C SER A 131 -47.27 -14.17 0.34
N ILE A 132 -46.73 -13.63 1.44
CA ILE A 132 -47.34 -13.72 2.78
C ILE A 132 -48.72 -13.04 2.79
N LEU A 133 -48.85 -11.90 2.10
CA LEU A 133 -50.12 -11.17 2.01
C LEU A 133 -51.18 -11.99 1.25
N ILE A 134 -50.81 -12.58 0.11
CA ILE A 134 -51.71 -13.48 -0.65
C ILE A 134 -52.08 -14.70 0.21
N LEU A 135 -51.11 -15.32 0.88
CA LEU A 135 -51.35 -16.49 1.73
C LEU A 135 -52.34 -16.15 2.86
N SER A 136 -52.24 -14.96 3.45
CA SER A 136 -53.17 -14.48 4.47
C SER A 136 -54.61 -14.36 3.93
N ILE A 137 -54.78 -13.86 2.69
CA ILE A 137 -56.10 -13.77 2.04
C ILE A 137 -56.67 -15.16 1.78
N VAL A 138 -55.85 -16.11 1.28
CA VAL A 138 -56.30 -17.48 1.02
C VAL A 138 -56.71 -18.17 2.32
N VAL A 139 -55.89 -18.06 3.38
CA VAL A 139 -56.17 -18.66 4.69
C VAL A 139 -57.46 -18.08 5.28
N THR A 140 -57.66 -16.76 5.25
CA THR A 140 -58.88 -16.11 5.78
C THR A 140 -60.14 -16.49 5.00
N THR A 141 -60.04 -16.60 3.68
CA THR A 141 -61.15 -17.02 2.82
C THR A 141 -61.51 -18.49 3.08
N PHE A 142 -60.50 -19.36 3.21
CA PHE A 142 -60.71 -20.78 3.49
C PHE A 142 -61.21 -21.02 4.92
N LEU A 143 -60.81 -20.16 5.87
CA LEU A 143 -61.31 -20.21 7.23
C LEU A 143 -62.78 -19.87 7.33
N SER A 144 -63.29 -18.96 6.50
CA SER A 144 -64.70 -18.55 6.53
C SER A 144 -65.66 -19.67 6.12
N SER A 145 -65.14 -20.80 5.65
CA SER A 145 -65.89 -22.05 5.51
C SER A 145 -66.26 -22.59 6.91
N PRO A 146 -67.55 -22.78 7.22
CA PRO A 146 -68.01 -23.27 8.53
C PRO A 146 -67.53 -24.70 8.87
N PHE A 147 -66.88 -25.40 7.93
CA PHE A 147 -66.48 -26.79 8.09
C PHE A 147 -65.21 -27.00 8.95
N LEU A 148 -64.37 -25.97 9.13
CA LEU A 148 -63.07 -26.10 9.83
C LEU A 148 -63.06 -25.51 11.26
N PHE A 149 -64.17 -24.91 11.72
CA PHE A 149 -64.24 -24.19 12.99
C PHE A 149 -64.37 -25.04 14.27
N ASN A 150 -64.36 -26.38 14.17
CA ASN A 150 -64.50 -27.20 15.38
C ASN A 150 -63.19 -27.33 16.19
N SER A 151 -62.05 -26.85 15.67
CA SER A 151 -60.77 -26.90 16.39
C SER A 151 -60.41 -25.56 17.01
N VAL A 152 -60.53 -25.47 18.34
CA VAL A 152 -60.11 -24.34 19.18
C VAL A 152 -58.64 -23.94 18.90
N PHE A 153 -57.80 -24.90 18.54
CA PHE A 153 -56.37 -24.69 18.27
C PHE A 153 -56.13 -23.83 17.02
N LEU A 154 -56.93 -24.01 15.97
CA LEU A 154 -56.79 -23.27 14.72
C LEU A 154 -57.16 -21.80 14.90
N SER A 155 -58.22 -21.52 15.67
CA SER A 155 -58.64 -20.17 16.02
C SER A 155 -57.53 -19.43 16.79
N PHE A 156 -56.86 -20.11 17.74
CA PHE A 156 -55.77 -19.52 18.51
C PHE A 156 -54.57 -19.12 17.63
N ILE A 157 -54.17 -19.97 16.67
CA ILE A 157 -53.10 -19.66 15.71
C ILE A 157 -53.43 -18.41 14.90
N ILE A 158 -54.69 -18.22 14.54
CA ILE A 158 -55.10 -17.15 13.63
C ILE A 158 -55.23 -15.83 14.36
N VAL A 159 -55.78 -15.84 15.57
CA VAL A 159 -55.81 -14.66 16.43
C VAL A 159 -54.38 -14.21 16.76
N THR A 160 -53.46 -15.13 17.07
CA THR A 160 -52.06 -14.79 17.33
C THR A 160 -51.36 -14.21 16.10
N LEU A 161 -51.57 -14.79 14.91
CA LEU A 161 -51.06 -14.24 13.65
C LEU A 161 -51.60 -12.82 13.37
N PHE A 162 -52.88 -12.59 13.64
CA PHE A 162 -53.52 -11.29 13.46
C PHE A 162 -52.97 -10.24 14.44
N CYS A 163 -52.76 -10.61 15.70
CA CYS A 163 -52.10 -9.75 16.69
C CYS A 163 -50.67 -9.38 16.26
N ILE A 164 -49.89 -10.33 15.74
CA ILE A 164 -48.53 -10.06 15.21
C ILE A 164 -48.60 -9.09 14.03
N ALA A 165 -49.56 -9.28 13.11
CA ALA A 165 -49.76 -8.39 11.97
C ALA A 165 -50.14 -6.96 12.40
N ILE A 166 -51.02 -6.81 13.41
CA ILE A 166 -51.38 -5.50 13.98
C ILE A 166 -50.17 -4.83 14.63
N ILE A 167 -49.38 -5.56 15.43
CA ILE A 167 -48.17 -5.03 16.07
C ILE A 167 -47.18 -4.56 15.00
N PHE A 168 -46.98 -5.35 13.95
CA PHE A 168 -46.15 -4.96 12.81
C PHE A 168 -46.69 -3.72 12.09
N GLY A 169 -48.00 -3.65 11.84
CA GLY A 169 -48.66 -2.50 11.22
C GLY A 169 -48.52 -1.22 12.05
N LEU A 170 -48.70 -1.33 13.37
CA LEU A 170 -48.52 -0.23 14.32
C LEU A 170 -47.06 0.21 14.40
N MET A 171 -46.10 -0.71 14.40
CA MET A 171 -44.67 -0.37 14.32
C MET A 171 -44.31 0.36 13.02
N ASN A 172 -44.89 -0.09 11.90
CA ASN A 172 -44.68 0.52 10.58
C ASN A 172 -45.29 1.94 10.52
N TRP A 173 -46.48 2.11 11.11
CA TRP A 173 -47.14 3.41 11.19
C TRP A 173 -46.43 4.38 12.15
N TYR A 174 -46.10 3.93 13.37
CA TYR A 174 -45.48 4.76 14.40
C TYR A 174 -44.09 5.25 14.00
N LYS A 175 -43.29 4.39 13.37
CA LYS A 175 -41.95 4.80 12.95
C LYS A 175 -41.96 5.57 11.62
N GLY A 176 -43.05 5.52 10.85
CA GLY A 176 -43.10 6.11 9.50
C GLY A 176 -42.02 5.57 8.57
N ILE A 177 -41.34 4.49 8.99
CA ILE A 177 -40.24 3.91 8.25
C ILE A 177 -40.88 3.12 7.14
N THR A 178 -41.04 3.78 6.00
CA THR A 178 -41.40 3.10 4.77
C THR A 178 -40.45 1.90 4.60
N LEU A 179 -40.98 0.77 4.12
CA LEU A 179 -40.17 -0.41 3.79
C LEU A 179 -38.92 -0.03 2.99
N LYS A 180 -39.01 1.02 2.15
CA LYS A 180 -37.87 1.66 1.47
C LYS A 180 -36.73 2.10 2.38
N GLU A 181 -36.99 2.71 3.54
CA GLU A 181 -35.94 3.16 4.46
C GLU A 181 -35.29 2.01 5.22
N ILE A 182 -36.05 0.98 5.63
CA ILE A 182 -35.47 -0.26 6.17
C ILE A 182 -34.64 -0.95 5.10
N LEU A 183 -35.14 -1.04 3.87
CA LEU A 183 -34.40 -1.64 2.76
C LEU A 183 -33.14 -0.85 2.43
N ASN A 184 -33.17 0.49 2.40
CA ASN A 184 -31.98 1.30 2.18
C ASN A 184 -30.97 1.14 3.34
N LYS A 185 -31.43 1.08 4.60
CA LYS A 185 -30.54 0.83 5.74
C LYS A 185 -29.96 -0.57 5.71
N LEU A 186 -30.74 -1.58 5.29
CA LEU A 186 -30.27 -2.94 5.06
C LEU A 186 -29.28 -3.00 3.91
N GLU A 187 -29.54 -2.29 2.80
CA GLU A 187 -28.66 -2.20 1.65
C GLU A 187 -27.31 -1.61 2.05
N ILE A 188 -27.30 -0.50 2.79
CA ILE A 188 -26.06 0.11 3.31
C ILE A 188 -25.31 -0.89 4.20
N LYS A 189 -26.02 -1.56 5.12
CA LYS A 189 -25.40 -2.51 6.07
C LYS A 189 -24.91 -3.79 5.39
N ILE A 190 -25.62 -4.28 4.39
CA ILE A 190 -25.20 -5.42 3.56
C ILE A 190 -23.98 -5.02 2.71
N HIS A 191 -23.97 -3.80 2.16
CA HIS A 191 -22.85 -3.29 1.39
C HIS A 191 -21.58 -3.20 2.25
N GLU A 192 -21.70 -2.67 3.47
CA GLU A 192 -20.59 -2.58 4.43
C GLU A 192 -20.09 -3.97 4.86
N ASN A 193 -21.01 -4.91 5.12
CA ASN A 193 -20.65 -6.27 5.52
C ASN A 193 -20.03 -7.10 4.38
N ILE A 194 -20.53 -6.95 3.15
CA ILE A 194 -19.95 -7.59 1.95
C ILE A 194 -18.58 -6.99 1.65
N PHE A 195 -18.44 -5.67 1.79
CA PHE A 195 -17.16 -4.99 1.60
C PHE A 195 -16.10 -5.54 2.57
N HIS A 196 -16.42 -5.63 3.86
CA HIS A 196 -15.52 -6.22 4.85
C HIS A 196 -15.24 -7.70 4.60
N TYR A 197 -16.21 -8.48 4.14
CA TYR A 197 -16.00 -9.89 3.83
C TYR A 197 -15.05 -10.07 2.63
N LEU A 198 -15.20 -9.24 1.60
CA LEU A 198 -14.33 -9.23 0.44
C LEU A 198 -12.92 -8.73 0.79
N GLU A 199 -12.80 -7.68 1.59
CA GLU A 199 -11.53 -7.19 2.11
C GLU A 199 -10.80 -8.30 2.90
N ASN A 200 -11.50 -9.00 3.79
CA ASN A 200 -10.93 -10.11 4.54
C ASN A 200 -10.44 -11.25 3.63
N ILE A 201 -11.21 -11.64 2.61
CA ILE A 201 -10.80 -12.68 1.66
C ILE A 201 -9.58 -12.24 0.85
N LEU A 202 -9.53 -10.98 0.42
CA LEU A 202 -8.47 -10.46 -0.43
C LEU A 202 -7.16 -10.29 0.35
N ILE A 203 -7.24 -9.94 1.64
CA ILE A 203 -6.09 -9.92 2.55
C ILE A 203 -5.60 -11.35 2.85
N LYS A 204 -6.51 -12.29 3.17
CA LYS A 204 -6.15 -13.68 3.47
C LYS A 204 -5.62 -14.45 2.26
N GLY A 205 -6.03 -14.08 1.05
CA GLY A 205 -5.56 -14.71 -0.19
C GLY A 205 -4.17 -14.26 -0.65
N LYS A 206 -3.55 -13.31 0.06
CA LYS A 206 -2.23 -12.75 -0.25
C LYS A 206 -1.11 -13.25 0.68
N GLU A 207 -1.47 -13.91 1.78
CA GLU A 207 -0.55 -14.67 2.64
C GLU A 207 -0.34 -16.10 2.10
#